data_AF-A0A0V0H397-F1
#
_entry.id   AF-A0A0V0H397-F1
#
_cell.length_a   1.000
_cell.length_b   1.000
_cell.length_c   1.000
_cell.angle_alpha   90.00
_cell.angle_beta   90.00
_cell.angle_gamma   90.00
#
_symmetry.space_group_name_H-M   'P 1'
#
loop_
_entity.id
_entity.type
_entity.pdbx_description
1 polymer ?
#
loop_
_entity_poly.entity_id
_entity_poly.type
_entity_poly.pdbx_seq_one_letter_code
_entity_poly.pdbx_strand_id
1 'polypeptide(L)'
;MGLSMFSEIKNIVEARKRVCHLLETLKDSFLLSEGSSGGYAKMHDVVRDVAIYIASEGKHVFMVSHDVNSEEFPRRTSYEPYSHMSIVTKGFNDLPKPIFCPRLEFLMLKFIEKPNKLQHDYFIGMSKLNVLTLRRDRYKDSIFLFPHRFRGCQICGRYL
;
A
#
# COMPACT_ATOMS: atom_id res chain seq x y z
N MET A 1 -6.74 -13.61 -3.69
CA MET A 1 -7.42 -12.31 -3.70
C MET A 1 -6.41 -11.20 -3.46
N GLY A 2 -6.61 -10.05 -4.09
CA GLY A 2 -5.69 -8.92 -4.11
C GLY A 2 -5.12 -8.70 -5.51
N LEU A 3 -3.91 -9.23 -5.75
CA LEU A 3 -3.17 -9.06 -7.02
C LEU A 3 -2.71 -10.38 -7.66
N SER A 4 -3.23 -11.53 -7.20
CA SER A 4 -2.89 -12.86 -7.75
C SER A 4 -1.40 -13.23 -7.78
N MET A 5 -0.56 -12.65 -6.91
CA MET A 5 0.89 -12.96 -6.82
C MET A 5 1.19 -14.44 -6.54
N PHE A 6 0.26 -15.16 -5.92
CA PHE A 6 0.36 -16.60 -5.63
C PHE A 6 -0.74 -17.38 -6.35
N SER A 7 -0.90 -17.13 -7.65
CA SER A 7 -1.94 -17.76 -8.49
C SER A 7 -1.85 -19.29 -8.54
N GLU A 8 -0.67 -19.86 -8.33
CA GLU A 8 -0.42 -21.30 -8.31
C GLU A 8 -0.85 -21.97 -6.99
N ILE A 9 -1.12 -21.20 -5.93
CA ILE A 9 -1.40 -21.73 -4.60
C ILE A 9 -2.90 -21.87 -4.38
N LYS A 10 -3.33 -23.08 -3.98
CA LYS A 10 -4.75 -23.45 -3.90
C LYS A 10 -5.48 -22.90 -2.69
N ASN A 11 -4.78 -22.62 -1.58
CA ASN A 11 -5.41 -22.13 -0.36
C ASN A 11 -4.54 -21.11 0.40
N ILE A 12 -5.20 -20.33 1.26
CA ILE A 12 -4.55 -19.24 2.01
C ILE A 12 -3.51 -19.73 3.04
N VAL A 13 -3.66 -20.95 3.56
CA VAL A 13 -2.72 -21.52 4.54
C VAL A 13 -1.37 -21.78 3.89
N GLU A 14 -1.36 -22.37 2.70
CA GLU A 14 -0.17 -22.62 1.91
C GLU A 14 0.48 -21.30 1.45
N ALA A 15 -0.32 -20.32 1.03
CA ALA A 15 0.20 -19.00 0.65
C ALA A 15 0.89 -18.32 1.84
N ARG A 16 0.27 -18.39 3.03
CA ARG A 16 0.88 -17.88 4.26
C ARG A 16 2.17 -18.61 4.61
N LYS A 17 2.21 -19.95 4.52
CA LYS A 17 3.43 -20.73 4.76
C LYS A 17 4.57 -20.31 3.83
N ARG A 18 4.28 -20.13 2.53
CA ARG A 18 5.28 -19.67 1.55
C ARG A 18 5.80 -18.27 1.87
N VAL A 19 4.90 -17.33 2.22
CA VAL A 19 5.30 -15.98 2.66
C VAL A 19 6.16 -16.04 3.92
N CYS A 20 5.80 -16.85 4.92
CA CYS A 20 6.61 -17.03 6.13
C CYS A 20 8.00 -17.59 5.81
N HIS A 21 8.09 -18.61 4.95
CA HIS A 21 9.37 -19.18 4.55
C HIS A 21 10.28 -18.17 3.82
N LEU A 22 9.71 -17.37 2.91
CA LEU A 22 10.44 -16.28 2.24
C LEU A 22 10.91 -15.22 3.24
N LEU A 23 10.08 -14.87 4.22
CA LEU A 23 10.44 -13.91 5.28
C LEU A 23 11.63 -14.41 6.09
N GLU A 24 11.62 -15.68 6.53
CA GLU A 24 12.75 -16.27 7.26
C GLU A 24 14.01 -16.33 6.41
N THR A 25 13.90 -16.71 5.12
CA THR A 25 15.04 -16.69 4.20
C THR A 25 15.69 -15.30 4.08
N LEU A 26 14.88 -14.24 4.00
CA LEU A 26 15.36 -12.87 3.94
C LEU A 26 16.00 -12.41 5.26
N LYS A 27 15.50 -12.88 6.42
CA LYS A 27 16.11 -12.64 7.72
C LYS A 27 17.46 -13.35 7.86
N ASP A 28 17.52 -14.62 7.49
CA ASP A 28 18.75 -15.42 7.51
C ASP A 28 19.84 -14.84 6.58
N SER A 29 19.41 -14.13 5.54
CA SER A 29 20.28 -13.40 4.61
C SER A 29 20.66 -11.98 5.08
N PHE A 30 20.28 -11.59 6.30
CA PHE A 30 20.47 -10.24 6.87
C PHE A 30 19.84 -9.10 6.06
N LEU A 31 18.90 -9.40 5.16
CA LEU A 31 18.15 -8.41 4.38
C LEU A 31 16.97 -7.84 5.19
N LEU A 32 16.47 -8.62 6.15
CA LEU A 32 15.46 -8.21 7.11
C LEU A 32 15.95 -8.45 8.54
N SER A 33 15.49 -7.62 9.46
CA SER A 33 15.66 -7.80 10.91
C SER A 33 14.32 -8.00 11.59
N GLU A 34 14.34 -8.54 12.80
CA GLU A 34 13.12 -8.69 13.60
C GLU A 34 12.54 -7.33 13.99
N GLY A 35 11.22 -7.19 13.87
CA GLY A 35 10.51 -5.99 14.28
C GLY A 35 10.48 -5.84 15.80
N SER A 36 10.23 -4.61 16.27
CA SER A 36 10.10 -4.32 17.71
C SER A 36 8.84 -4.92 18.35
N SER A 37 7.90 -5.38 17.55
CA SER A 37 6.67 -6.05 17.97
C SER A 37 6.54 -7.37 17.23
N GLY A 38 5.97 -8.38 17.89
CA GLY A 38 5.72 -9.69 17.29
C GLY A 38 4.94 -9.57 15.99
N GLY A 39 5.38 -10.30 14.95
CA GLY A 39 4.74 -10.32 13.64
C GLY A 39 5.17 -9.22 12.67
N TYR A 40 6.20 -8.42 13.01
CA TYR A 40 6.78 -7.41 12.12
C TYR A 40 8.21 -7.77 11.73
N ALA A 41 8.62 -7.36 10.54
CA ALA A 41 10.01 -7.39 10.09
C ALA A 41 10.44 -5.97 9.71
N LYS A 42 11.70 -5.64 9.93
CA LYS A 42 12.32 -4.37 9.57
C LYS A 42 13.26 -4.57 8.39
N MET A 43 13.25 -3.62 7.46
CA MET A 43 14.19 -3.55 6.35
C MET A 43 15.05 -2.32 6.55
N HIS A 44 16.36 -2.47 6.40
CA HIS A 44 17.27 -1.32 6.42
C HIS A 44 16.98 -0.41 5.21
N ASP A 45 17.19 0.89 5.38
CA ASP A 45 17.03 1.89 4.32
C ASP A 45 17.81 1.53 3.05
N VAL A 46 19.08 1.13 3.20
CA VAL A 46 19.92 0.68 2.07
C VAL A 46 19.33 -0.55 1.35
N VAL A 47 18.80 -1.53 2.09
CA VAL A 47 18.16 -2.72 1.50
C VAL A 47 16.87 -2.33 0.80
N ARG A 48 16.10 -1.42 1.38
CA ARG A 48 14.86 -0.89 0.81
C ARG A 48 15.11 -0.16 -0.50
N ASP A 49 16.13 0.68 -0.56
CA ASP A 49 16.45 1.46 -1.75
C ASP A 49 16.91 0.53 -2.89
N VAL A 50 17.74 -0.48 -2.58
CA VAL A 50 18.12 -1.53 -3.54
C VAL A 50 16.91 -2.35 -3.99
N ALA A 51 16.00 -2.72 -3.08
CA ALA A 51 14.79 -3.46 -3.44
C ALA A 51 13.86 -2.64 -4.35
N ILE A 52 13.72 -1.32 -4.09
CA ILE A 52 12.97 -0.41 -4.96
C ILE A 52 13.62 -0.32 -6.34
N TYR A 53 14.96 -0.20 -6.41
CA TYR A 53 15.70 -0.17 -7.67
C TYR A 53 15.53 -1.47 -8.47
N ILE A 54 15.67 -2.64 -7.85
CA ILE A 54 15.44 -3.92 -8.51
C ILE A 54 13.98 -4.01 -8.99
N ALA A 55 13.03 -3.57 -8.16
CA ALA A 55 11.63 -3.61 -8.51
C ALA A 55 11.27 -2.66 -9.66
N SER A 56 11.96 -1.52 -9.82
CA SER A 56 11.72 -0.59 -10.93
C SER A 56 12.14 -1.12 -12.30
N GLU A 57 13.07 -2.07 -12.35
CA GLU A 57 13.43 -2.79 -13.58
C GLU A 57 12.38 -3.85 -13.97
N GLY A 58 11.45 -4.15 -13.06
CA GLY A 58 10.37 -5.08 -13.27
C GLY A 58 9.16 -4.49 -13.99
N LYS A 59 8.14 -5.33 -14.17
CA LYS A 59 6.85 -4.93 -14.76
C LYS A 59 6.10 -3.88 -13.91
N HIS A 60 6.32 -3.91 -12.60
CA HIS A 60 5.57 -3.11 -11.63
C HIS A 60 6.45 -1.99 -11.08
N VAL A 61 5.98 -0.75 -11.23
CA VAL A 61 6.64 0.42 -10.64
C VAL A 61 6.01 0.73 -9.29
N PHE A 62 6.86 0.88 -8.27
CA PHE A 62 6.46 1.07 -6.87
C PHE A 62 6.74 2.50 -6.42
N MET A 63 5.78 3.10 -5.69
CA MET A 63 6.01 4.28 -4.88
C MET A 63 5.86 3.90 -3.41
N VAL A 64 6.92 4.09 -2.63
CA VAL A 64 6.89 3.93 -1.18
C VAL A 64 7.21 5.28 -0.55
N SER A 65 6.34 5.75 0.34
CA SER A 65 6.57 6.93 1.16
C SER A 65 6.35 6.58 2.64
N HIS A 66 7.38 6.84 3.45
CA HIS A 66 7.34 6.68 4.89
C HIS A 66 7.84 7.97 5.54
N ASP A 67 7.17 9.07 5.25
CA ASP A 67 7.43 10.36 5.87
C ASP A 67 6.30 10.67 6.86
N VAL A 68 6.55 10.29 8.11
CA VAL A 68 5.60 10.46 9.21
C VAL A 68 5.52 11.91 9.69
N ASN A 69 6.44 12.78 9.29
CA ASN A 69 6.43 14.18 9.66
C ASN A 69 5.81 15.07 8.57
N SER A 70 5.72 14.56 7.35
CA SER A 70 4.99 15.23 6.27
C SER A 70 3.48 15.10 6.43
N GLU A 71 2.82 16.25 6.40
CA GLU A 71 1.37 16.41 6.36
C GLU A 71 0.87 16.62 4.92
N GLU A 72 1.75 16.45 3.93
CA GLU A 72 1.44 16.56 2.51
C GLU A 72 1.51 15.21 1.80
N PHE A 73 0.71 15.09 0.74
CA PHE A 73 0.81 13.94 -0.15
C PHE A 73 2.14 13.95 -0.91
N PRO A 74 2.84 12.80 -1.05
CA PRO A 74 4.19 12.75 -1.64
C PRO A 74 4.24 13.31 -3.06
N ARG A 75 4.77 14.53 -3.22
CA ARG A 75 4.80 15.23 -4.52
C ARG A 75 5.71 14.53 -5.52
N ARG A 76 5.19 14.26 -6.72
CA ARG A 76 5.94 13.77 -7.87
C ARG A 76 5.63 14.59 -9.11
N THR A 77 6.58 14.59 -10.06
CA THR A 77 6.40 15.19 -11.39
C THR A 77 5.31 14.49 -12.19
N SER A 78 5.17 13.18 -12.04
CA SER A 78 4.07 12.39 -12.59
C SER A 78 3.78 11.19 -11.68
N TYR A 79 2.51 10.79 -11.61
CA TYR A 79 2.07 9.57 -10.95
C TYR A 79 1.70 8.46 -11.93
N GLU A 80 1.67 8.74 -13.23
CA GLU A 80 1.24 7.80 -14.26
C GLU A 80 2.02 6.48 -14.29
N PRO A 81 3.35 6.44 -14.04
CA PRO A 81 4.10 5.18 -14.13
C PRO A 81 3.75 4.18 -13.03
N TYR A 82 3.29 4.65 -11.86
CA TYR A 82 3.17 3.81 -10.68
C TYR A 82 2.00 2.83 -10.81
N SER A 83 2.31 1.57 -10.50
CA SER A 83 1.32 0.48 -10.42
C SER A 83 0.99 0.10 -8.98
N HIS A 84 1.90 0.39 -8.05
CA HIS A 84 1.76 0.07 -6.63
C HIS A 84 2.20 1.27 -5.80
N MET A 85 1.39 1.64 -4.81
CA MET A 85 1.68 2.78 -3.94
C MET A 85 1.43 2.42 -2.49
N SER A 86 2.37 2.81 -1.63
CA SER A 86 2.34 2.58 -0.19
C SER A 86 2.76 3.87 0.52
N ILE A 87 1.86 4.45 1.30
CA ILE A 87 2.08 5.73 1.98
C ILE A 87 1.77 5.56 3.46
N VAL A 88 2.72 5.97 4.29
CA VAL A 88 2.57 6.11 5.74
C VAL A 88 2.73 7.58 6.09
N THR A 89 1.74 8.15 6.78
CA THR A 89 1.70 9.58 7.15
C THR A 89 0.97 9.76 8.49
N LYS A 90 1.20 10.88 9.19
CA LYS A 90 0.34 11.30 10.31
C LYS A 90 -1.08 11.57 9.85
N GLY A 91 -1.22 12.18 8.69
CA GLY A 91 -2.47 12.64 8.12
C GLY A 91 -2.17 13.69 7.07
N PHE A 92 -3.15 14.05 6.27
CA PHE A 92 -3.02 15.18 5.36
C PHE A 92 -3.74 16.39 5.97
N ASN A 93 -3.05 17.53 6.13
CA ASN A 93 -3.68 18.76 6.60
C ASN A 93 -4.78 19.19 5.62
N ASP A 94 -4.39 19.32 4.37
CA ASP A 94 -5.28 19.49 3.24
C ASP A 94 -5.49 18.17 2.52
N LEU A 95 -6.73 17.91 2.13
CA LEU A 95 -7.05 16.73 1.33
C LEU A 95 -6.29 16.80 0.00
N PRO A 96 -5.52 15.75 -0.37
CA PRO A 96 -4.81 15.76 -1.63
C PRO A 96 -5.78 15.95 -2.78
N LYS A 97 -5.44 16.90 -3.66
CA LYS A 97 -6.12 17.05 -4.96
C LYS A 97 -6.16 15.68 -5.64
N PRO A 98 -7.25 15.33 -6.35
CA PRO A 98 -7.31 14.09 -7.11
C PRO A 98 -6.06 13.92 -7.97
N ILE A 99 -5.34 12.83 -7.74
CA ILE A 99 -4.12 12.51 -8.49
C ILE A 99 -4.48 11.63 -9.69
N PHE A 100 -3.84 11.90 -10.82
CA PHE A 100 -3.99 11.07 -12.01
C PHE A 100 -2.98 9.92 -11.98
N CYS A 101 -3.45 8.71 -11.69
CA CYS A 101 -2.63 7.50 -11.56
C CYS A 101 -3.30 6.31 -12.29
N PRO A 102 -3.41 6.37 -13.63
CA PRO A 102 -4.20 5.42 -14.43
C PRO A 102 -3.69 3.98 -14.41
N ARG A 103 -2.45 3.75 -13.96
CA ARG A 103 -1.83 2.41 -13.88
C ARG A 103 -1.91 1.79 -12.49
N LEU A 104 -2.42 2.51 -11.48
CA LEU A 104 -2.41 2.04 -10.11
C LEU A 104 -3.31 0.83 -9.94
N GLU A 105 -2.74 -0.30 -9.50
CA GLU A 105 -3.43 -1.54 -9.19
C GLU A 105 -3.56 -1.74 -7.67
N PHE A 106 -2.63 -1.18 -6.90
CA PHE A 106 -2.58 -1.30 -5.44
C PHE A 106 -2.28 0.03 -4.77
N LEU A 107 -3.08 0.37 -3.75
CA LEU A 107 -2.89 1.51 -2.88
C LEU A 107 -2.99 1.09 -1.40
N MET A 108 -1.96 1.39 -0.62
CA MET A 108 -2.00 1.32 0.84
C MET A 108 -1.81 2.71 1.42
N LEU A 109 -2.75 3.16 2.25
CA LEU A 109 -2.63 4.36 3.07
C LEU A 109 -2.66 3.95 4.53
N LYS A 110 -1.58 4.23 5.27
CA LYS A 110 -1.53 4.10 6.73
C LYS A 110 -1.50 5.49 7.35
N PHE A 111 -2.50 5.76 8.20
CA PHE A 111 -2.60 6.98 8.98
C PHE A 111 -2.20 6.71 10.43
N ILE A 112 -1.23 7.46 10.95
CA ILE A 112 -0.82 7.40 12.35
C ILE A 112 -1.86 8.13 13.21
N GLU A 113 -2.37 9.26 12.74
CA GLU A 113 -3.40 10.05 13.41
C GLU A 113 -4.74 9.96 12.67
N LYS A 114 -5.78 10.66 13.18
CA LYS A 114 -7.09 10.65 12.55
C LYS A 114 -7.01 11.51 11.28
N PRO A 115 -7.17 10.94 10.07
CA PRO A 115 -7.16 11.75 8.87
C PRO A 115 -8.42 12.62 8.82
N ASN A 116 -8.29 13.80 8.21
CA ASN A 116 -9.45 14.55 7.73
C ASN A 116 -10.20 13.71 6.69
N LYS A 117 -11.53 13.91 6.56
CA LYS A 117 -12.40 13.09 5.70
C LYS A 117 -11.87 13.05 4.26
N LEU A 118 -11.43 11.87 3.79
CA LEU A 118 -11.08 11.65 2.38
C LEU A 118 -12.25 12.06 1.47
N GLN A 119 -11.98 12.90 0.47
CA GLN A 119 -13.00 13.31 -0.50
C GLN A 119 -13.40 12.11 -1.38
N HIS A 120 -14.66 12.11 -1.82
CA HIS A 120 -15.22 10.99 -2.60
C HIS A 120 -14.54 10.83 -3.96
N ASP A 121 -13.97 11.91 -4.50
CA ASP A 121 -13.37 11.99 -5.82
C ASP A 121 -11.86 11.65 -5.85
N TYR A 122 -11.25 11.40 -4.68
CA TYR A 122 -9.81 11.13 -4.57
C TYR A 122 -9.33 9.97 -5.47
N PHE A 123 -10.18 8.95 -5.68
CA PHE A 123 -9.85 7.76 -6.46
C PHE A 123 -10.22 7.83 -7.95
N ILE A 124 -10.82 8.94 -8.43
CA ILE A 124 -11.32 9.04 -9.82
C ILE A 124 -10.18 8.83 -10.84
N GLY A 125 -8.97 9.29 -10.54
CA GLY A 125 -7.80 9.12 -11.40
C GLY A 125 -7.14 7.73 -11.37
N MET A 126 -7.70 6.76 -10.65
CA MET A 126 -7.10 5.44 -10.37
C MET A 126 -7.91 4.30 -10.99
N SER A 127 -8.11 4.34 -12.32
CA SER A 127 -9.05 3.46 -13.02
C SER A 127 -8.74 1.96 -12.95
N LYS A 128 -7.49 1.57 -12.67
CA LYS A 128 -7.04 0.17 -12.55
C LYS A 128 -6.93 -0.34 -11.11
N LEU A 129 -7.37 0.45 -10.13
CA LEU A 129 -7.19 0.12 -8.72
C LEU A 129 -7.99 -1.14 -8.35
N ASN A 130 -7.27 -2.21 -7.99
CA ASN A 130 -7.84 -3.50 -7.61
C ASN A 130 -7.83 -3.70 -6.10
N VAL A 131 -6.84 -3.14 -5.41
CA VAL A 131 -6.64 -3.30 -3.97
C VAL A 131 -6.45 -1.94 -3.32
N LEU A 132 -7.30 -1.61 -2.35
CA LEU A 132 -7.09 -0.45 -1.49
C LEU A 132 -7.14 -0.86 -0.02
N THR A 133 -6.05 -0.57 0.68
CA THR A 133 -5.91 -0.84 2.11
C THR A 133 -5.83 0.48 2.86
N LEU A 134 -6.74 0.69 3.80
CA LEU A 134 -6.75 1.84 4.69
C LEU A 134 -6.46 1.37 6.12
N ARG A 135 -5.28 1.72 6.64
CA ARG A 135 -4.83 1.34 7.98
C ARG A 135 -4.81 2.54 8.91
N ARG A 136 -5.23 2.32 10.16
CA ARG A 136 -5.12 3.29 11.26
C ARG A 136 -4.39 2.63 12.42
N ASP A 137 -3.44 3.33 13.03
CA ASP A 137 -2.63 2.76 14.11
C ASP A 137 -3.43 2.44 15.39
N ARG A 138 -4.65 2.98 15.54
CA ARG A 138 -5.48 2.82 16.76
C ARG A 138 -6.75 1.96 16.63
N TYR A 139 -7.09 1.45 15.44
CA TYR A 139 -8.29 0.61 15.25
C TYR A 139 -8.03 -0.48 14.18
N LYS A 140 -8.65 -1.66 14.39
CA LYS A 140 -8.52 -2.86 13.55
C LYS A 140 -8.51 -2.55 12.04
N ASP A 141 -7.61 -3.23 11.34
CA ASP A 141 -7.42 -3.20 9.88
C ASP A 141 -8.76 -3.16 9.12
N SER A 142 -8.90 -2.21 8.19
CA SER A 142 -9.98 -2.22 7.20
C SER A 142 -9.36 -2.46 5.83
N ILE A 143 -9.32 -3.73 5.42
CA ILE A 143 -8.94 -4.11 4.05
C ILE A 143 -10.20 -4.02 3.19
N PHE A 144 -10.18 -3.13 2.21
CA PHE A 144 -11.27 -3.01 1.23
C PHE A 144 -10.83 -3.69 -0.07
N LEU A 145 -11.44 -4.84 -0.37
CA LEU A 145 -11.31 -5.46 -1.68
C LEU A 145 -12.37 -4.81 -2.58
N PHE A 146 -11.94 -4.13 -3.64
CA PHE A 146 -12.84 -3.49 -4.59
C PHE A 146 -13.07 -4.43 -5.77
N PRO A 147 -14.24 -5.10 -5.87
CA PRO A 147 -14.60 -5.75 -7.12
C PRO A 147 -15.00 -4.68 -8.15
N HIS A 148 -14.48 -4.88 -9.36
CA HIS A 148 -14.65 -4.13 -10.60
C HIS A 148 -15.76 -3.05 -10.69
N ARG A 149 -15.30 -1.84 -11.07
CA ARG A 149 -16.01 -0.66 -11.60
C ARG A 149 -16.58 0.34 -10.58
N PHE A 150 -15.92 1.49 -10.51
CA PHE A 150 -16.34 2.76 -9.88
C PHE A 150 -17.59 3.40 -10.53
N ARG A 151 -18.65 2.65 -10.84
CA ARG A 151 -19.95 3.25 -11.15
C ARG A 151 -20.89 3.00 -9.98
N GLY A 152 -20.98 3.98 -9.08
CA GLY A 152 -22.06 4.06 -8.09
C GLY A 152 -21.78 3.46 -6.70
N CYS A 153 -20.53 3.44 -6.21
CA CYS A 153 -20.24 2.85 -4.91
C CYS A 153 -20.63 3.78 -3.75
N GLN A 154 -21.84 3.56 -3.21
CA GLN A 154 -22.44 4.22 -2.03
C GLN A 154 -21.82 3.74 -0.69
N ILE A 155 -20.55 3.30 -0.68
CA ILE A 155 -19.89 2.76 0.53
C ILE A 155 -19.37 3.86 1.46
N CYS A 156 -19.34 5.12 1.01
CA CYS A 156 -18.97 6.24 1.86
C CYS A 156 -19.97 6.52 3.01
N GLY A 157 -21.14 5.88 3.06
CA GLY A 157 -22.16 6.18 4.07
C GLY A 157 -21.96 5.59 5.48
N ARG A 158 -21.07 4.61 5.70
CA ARG A 158 -21.01 3.89 7.00
C ARG A 158 -19.75 4.06 7.84
N TYR A 159 -18.76 4.80 7.36
CA TYR A 159 -17.52 5.04 8.11
C TYR A 159 -16.95 6.47 7.96
N LEU A 160 -17.79 7.44 7.56
CA LEU A 160 -17.50 8.88 7.59
C LEU A 160 -17.71 9.48 8.98
#